data_AF-A0A7H0IB35-F1
#
_entry.id   AF-A0A7H0IB35-F1
#
_cell.length_a   1.000
_cell.length_b   1.000
_cell.length_c   1.000
_cell.angle_alpha   90.00
_cell.angle_beta   90.00
_cell.angle_gamma   90.00
#
_symmetry.space_group_name_H-M   'P 1'
#
loop_
_entity.id
_entity.type
_entity.pdbx_description
1 polymer ?
#
loop_
_entity_poly.entity_id
_entity_poly.type
_entity_poly.pdbx_seq_one_letter_code
_entity_poly.pdbx_strand_id
1 'polypeptide(L)'
;MTDRTSRDDPVLIALLAEYNSLRQESLQAISNRITIMNFAFTSLAVVIAAVLNSSLPNEVLIPACLVFVPGAGKASLLIWLGEYHRSQRAGRGVMKVERQINAHLGGQYLEWEGRLVSSGTHMGYPYVATAVFILSTGALAEVLGAYFLVEAHAGSFGGDLLIAAGVLVYAVAAEAGYLWFFLRRWRAIRGATHSA
;
A
#
# COMPACT_ATOMS: atom_id res chain seq x y z
N MET A 1 16.49 -37.39 36.58
CA MET A 1 17.28 -36.34 35.89
C MET A 1 17.65 -36.88 34.53
N THR A 2 16.67 -36.98 33.63
CA THR A 2 16.89 -37.44 32.26
C THR A 2 17.12 -36.22 31.40
N ASP A 3 18.36 -36.13 30.93
CA ASP A 3 18.88 -35.29 29.87
C ASP A 3 18.09 -35.55 28.58
N ARG A 4 16.87 -35.01 28.50
CA ARG A 4 16.18 -34.79 27.23
C ARG A 4 16.87 -33.59 26.60
N THR A 5 17.96 -33.87 25.89
CA THR A 5 18.59 -32.89 25.02
C THR A 5 17.50 -32.20 24.21
N SER A 6 17.56 -30.88 24.12
CA SER A 6 16.59 -29.99 23.46
C SER A 6 16.36 -30.29 21.95
N ARG A 7 16.97 -31.36 21.41
CA ARG A 7 16.86 -31.83 20.03
C ARG A 7 15.58 -32.63 19.75
N ASP A 8 14.91 -33.17 20.77
CA ASP A 8 13.78 -34.09 20.59
C ASP A 8 12.44 -33.54 21.09
N ASP A 9 12.33 -32.24 21.35
CA ASP A 9 11.05 -31.63 21.71
C ASP A 9 10.25 -31.26 20.45
N PRO A 10 9.25 -32.07 20.05
CA PRO A 10 8.51 -31.83 18.82
C PRO A 10 7.71 -30.53 18.86
N VAL A 11 7.30 -30.07 20.05
CA VAL A 11 6.55 -28.82 20.21
C VAL A 11 7.49 -27.64 19.96
N LEU A 12 8.68 -27.65 20.57
CA LEU A 12 9.67 -26.60 20.34
C LEU A 12 10.11 -26.54 18.88
N ILE A 13 10.32 -27.69 18.23
CA ILE A 13 10.65 -27.76 16.80
C ILE A 13 9.55 -27.14 15.95
N ALA A 14 8.28 -27.49 16.21
CA ALA A 14 7.14 -26.93 15.50
C ALA A 14 7.03 -25.41 15.68
N LEU A 15 7.18 -24.91 16.91
CA LEU A 15 7.15 -23.48 17.21
C LEU A 15 8.29 -22.72 16.53
N LEU A 16 9.51 -23.27 16.52
CA LEU A 16 10.65 -22.67 15.83
C LEU A 16 10.45 -22.67 14.30
N ALA A 17 9.84 -23.72 13.74
CA ALA A 17 9.49 -23.77 12.33
C ALA A 17 8.43 -22.72 11.96
N GLU A 18 7.38 -22.57 12.77
CA GLU A 18 6.36 -21.53 12.59
C GLU A 18 6.93 -20.13 12.74
N TYR A 19 7.79 -19.90 13.74
CA TYR A 19 8.52 -18.65 13.94
C TYR A 19 9.31 -18.24 12.70
N ASN A 20 10.10 -19.18 12.15
CA ASN A 20 10.90 -18.93 10.95
C ASN A 20 10.00 -18.69 9.73
N SER A 21 8.91 -19.45 9.57
CA SER A 21 7.94 -19.28 8.50
C SER A 21 7.31 -17.88 8.52
N LEU A 22 6.84 -17.42 9.67
CA LEU A 22 6.23 -16.09 9.83
C LEU A 22 7.24 -14.95 9.61
N ARG A 23 8.49 -15.12 10.04
CA ARG A 23 9.56 -14.16 9.73
C ARG A 23 9.83 -14.07 8.24
N GLN A 24 9.88 -15.20 7.54
CA GLN A 24 10.03 -15.22 6.08
C GLN A 24 8.83 -14.58 5.38
N GLU A 25 7.59 -14.84 5.84
CA GLU A 25 6.40 -14.18 5.30
C GLU A 25 6.48 -12.65 5.47
N SER A 26 6.92 -12.17 6.63
CA SER A 26 7.09 -10.73 6.90
C SER A 26 8.14 -10.10 5.97
N LEU A 27 9.31 -10.74 5.84
CA LEU A 27 10.39 -10.28 4.95
C LEU A 27 9.95 -10.29 3.48
N GLN A 28 9.25 -11.34 3.05
CA GLN A 28 8.72 -11.42 1.68
C GLN A 28 7.69 -10.31 1.43
N ALA A 29 6.79 -10.04 2.38
CA ALA A 29 5.82 -8.95 2.25
C ALA A 29 6.48 -7.55 2.24
N ILE A 30 7.61 -7.36 2.95
CA ILE A 30 8.44 -6.14 2.82
C ILE A 30 9.02 -6.03 1.41
N SER A 31 9.64 -7.09 0.91
CA SER A 31 10.23 -7.12 -0.44
C SER A 31 9.19 -6.85 -1.53
N ASN A 32 8.04 -7.52 -1.46
CA ASN A 32 6.93 -7.33 -2.39
C ASN A 32 6.46 -5.88 -2.42
N ARG A 33 6.33 -5.22 -1.26
CA ARG A 33 5.96 -3.80 -1.20
C ARG A 33 6.92 -2.92 -2.00
N ILE A 34 8.23 -3.12 -1.84
CA ILE A 34 9.23 -2.34 -2.58
C ILE A 34 9.10 -2.59 -4.08
N THR A 35 8.94 -3.85 -4.50
CA THR A 35 8.73 -4.21 -5.91
C THR A 35 7.47 -3.58 -6.49
N ILE A 36 6.34 -3.64 -5.77
CA ILE A 36 5.07 -3.01 -6.18
C ILE A 36 5.26 -1.50 -6.35
N MET A 37 5.96 -0.84 -5.42
CA MET A 37 6.21 0.59 -5.51
C MET A 37 7.09 0.96 -6.70
N ASN A 38 8.20 0.25 -6.90
CA ASN A 38 9.10 0.50 -8.01
C ASN A 38 8.39 0.28 -9.36
N PHE A 39 7.59 -0.78 -9.47
CA PHE A 39 6.79 -1.03 -10.65
C PHE A 39 5.76 0.08 -10.88
N ALA A 40 4.97 0.43 -9.85
CA ALA A 40 3.98 1.49 -9.96
C ALA A 40 4.60 2.83 -10.39
N PHE A 41 5.69 3.25 -9.75
CA PHE A 41 6.37 4.49 -10.12
C PHE A 41 6.95 4.47 -11.51
N THR A 42 7.61 3.38 -11.89
CA THR A 42 8.18 3.25 -13.24
C THR A 42 7.07 3.29 -14.29
N SER A 43 6.01 2.52 -14.11
CA SER A 43 4.88 2.48 -15.03
C SER A 43 4.19 3.84 -15.14
N LEU A 44 3.89 4.49 -14.02
CA LEU A 44 3.23 5.80 -14.04
C LEU A 44 4.13 6.87 -14.66
N ALA A 45 5.43 6.88 -14.35
CA ALA A 45 6.39 7.80 -14.95
C ALA A 45 6.52 7.60 -16.47
N VAL A 46 6.59 6.34 -16.93
CA VAL A 46 6.63 6.02 -18.37
C VAL A 46 5.35 6.47 -19.06
N VAL A 47 4.19 6.23 -18.46
CA VAL A 47 2.90 6.67 -19.04
C VAL A 47 2.82 8.20 -19.11
N ILE A 48 3.19 8.92 -18.05
CA ILE A 48 3.20 10.38 -18.05
C ILE A 48 4.20 10.92 -19.09
N ALA A 49 5.41 10.36 -19.16
CA ALA A 49 6.40 10.74 -20.16
C ALA A 49 5.89 10.47 -21.59
N ALA A 50 5.23 9.33 -21.81
CA ALA A 50 4.63 9.00 -23.09
C ALA A 50 3.52 10.00 -23.47
N VAL A 51 2.62 10.33 -22.54
CA VAL A 51 1.58 11.35 -22.74
C VAL A 51 2.19 12.68 -23.16
N LEU A 52 3.21 13.15 -22.44
CA LEU A 52 3.86 14.45 -22.70
C LEU A 52 4.63 14.51 -24.03
N ASN A 53 5.06 13.37 -24.57
CA ASN A 53 5.84 13.30 -25.82
C ASN A 53 5.05 12.70 -27.00
N SER A 54 3.79 12.34 -26.80
CA SER A 54 3.00 11.70 -27.83
C SER A 54 2.37 12.70 -28.79
N SER A 55 2.26 12.31 -30.06
CA SER A 55 1.40 12.95 -31.05
C SER A 55 0.04 12.24 -31.16
N LEU A 56 -0.37 11.56 -30.09
CA LEU A 56 -1.63 10.81 -30.07
C LEU A 56 -2.82 11.77 -30.07
N PRO A 57 -3.96 11.34 -30.64
CA PRO A 57 -5.19 12.11 -30.61
C PRO A 57 -5.67 12.35 -29.16
N ASN A 58 -6.27 13.52 -28.91
CA ASN A 58 -6.77 13.92 -27.59
C ASN A 58 -7.82 12.94 -27.05
N GLU A 59 -8.57 12.28 -27.93
CA GLU A 59 -9.53 11.23 -27.63
C GLU A 59 -8.90 10.04 -26.89
N VAL A 60 -7.59 9.84 -27.03
CA VAL A 60 -6.83 8.80 -26.31
C VAL A 60 -6.16 9.39 -25.06
N LEU A 61 -5.59 10.60 -25.16
CA LEU A 61 -4.83 11.21 -24.07
C LEU A 61 -5.72 11.60 -22.88
N ILE A 62 -6.90 12.17 -23.15
CA ILE A 62 -7.84 12.60 -22.11
C ILE A 62 -8.27 11.42 -21.21
N PRO A 63 -8.81 10.29 -21.71
CA PRO A 63 -9.18 9.18 -20.84
C PRO A 63 -7.97 8.51 -20.18
N ALA A 64 -6.80 8.51 -20.83
CA ALA A 64 -5.57 8.01 -20.20
C ALA A 64 -5.22 8.84 -18.94
N CYS A 65 -5.26 10.17 -19.06
CA CYS A 65 -4.92 11.10 -18.00
C CYS A 65 -5.97 11.21 -16.89
N LEU A 66 -7.25 11.25 -17.25
CA LEU A 66 -8.34 11.47 -16.27
C LEU A 66 -8.78 10.19 -15.57
N VAL A 67 -8.65 9.03 -16.22
CA VAL A 67 -9.20 7.76 -15.72
C VAL A 67 -8.11 6.75 -15.45
N PHE A 68 -7.29 6.44 -16.46
CA PHE A 68 -6.35 5.33 -16.37
C PHE A 68 -5.23 5.59 -15.36
N VAL A 69 -4.52 6.72 -15.47
CA VAL A 69 -3.38 7.02 -14.58
C VAL A 69 -3.80 7.17 -13.10
N PRO A 70 -4.84 7.95 -12.75
CA PRO A 70 -5.31 8.05 -11.37
C PRO A 70 -5.85 6.71 -10.85
N GLY A 71 -6.58 5.96 -11.69
CA GLY A 71 -7.09 4.64 -11.35
C GLY A 71 -5.98 3.62 -11.08
N ALA A 72 -4.96 3.58 -11.93
CA ALA A 72 -3.79 2.74 -11.76
C ALA A 72 -3.03 3.09 -10.47
N GLY A 73 -2.81 4.39 -10.19
CA GLY A 73 -2.20 4.84 -8.94
C GLY A 73 -2.97 4.36 -7.70
N LYS A 74 -4.30 4.55 -7.69
CA LYS A 74 -5.18 4.08 -6.60
C LYS A 74 -5.13 2.55 -6.43
N ALA A 75 -5.14 1.81 -7.54
CA ALA A 75 -5.03 0.35 -7.51
C ALA A 75 -3.67 -0.12 -6.96
N SER A 76 -2.57 0.47 -7.43
CA SER A 76 -1.23 0.18 -6.91
C SER A 76 -1.10 0.46 -5.41
N LEU A 77 -1.68 1.57 -4.93
CA LEU A 77 -1.71 1.91 -3.51
C LEU A 77 -2.48 0.86 -2.69
N LEU A 78 -3.61 0.36 -3.20
CA LEU A 78 -4.39 -0.69 -2.52
C LEU A 78 -3.61 -2.02 -2.43
N ILE A 79 -2.91 -2.42 -3.50
CA ILE A 79 -2.08 -3.63 -3.50
C ILE A 79 -0.94 -3.47 -2.49
N TRP A 80 -0.27 -2.33 -2.49
CA TRP A 80 0.80 -2.03 -1.54
C TRP A 80 0.33 -2.04 -0.09
N LEU A 81 -0.86 -1.49 0.19
CA LEU A 81 -1.49 -1.55 1.52
C LEU A 81 -1.88 -2.98 1.93
N GLY A 82 -2.24 -3.83 0.97
CA GLY A 82 -2.48 -5.25 1.20
C GLY A 82 -1.23 -5.96 1.72
N GLU A 83 -0.08 -5.76 1.06
CA GLU A 83 1.19 -6.33 1.52
C GLU A 83 1.67 -5.71 2.85
N TYR A 84 1.36 -4.44 3.10
CA TYR A 84 1.57 -3.84 4.42
C TYR A 84 0.79 -4.58 5.50
N HIS A 85 -0.50 -4.82 5.29
CA HIS A 85 -1.33 -5.55 6.23
C HIS A 85 -0.85 -6.99 6.44
N ARG A 86 -0.41 -7.67 5.37
CA ARG A 86 0.19 -9.01 5.44
C ARG A 86 1.43 -9.03 6.34
N SER A 87 2.34 -8.06 6.18
CA SER A 87 3.54 -7.95 7.03
C SER A 87 3.20 -7.72 8.51
N GLN A 88 2.20 -6.88 8.79
CA GLN A 88 1.73 -6.59 10.15
C GLN A 88 1.10 -7.82 10.82
N ARG A 89 0.31 -8.58 10.05
CA ARG A 89 -0.26 -9.85 10.52
C ARG A 89 0.84 -10.85 10.87
N ALA A 90 1.83 -11.01 9.99
CA ALA A 90 2.96 -11.91 10.22
C ALA A 90 3.74 -11.52 11.47
N GLY A 91 4.07 -10.23 11.66
CA GLY A 91 4.75 -9.72 12.87
C GLY A 91 3.97 -9.98 14.16
N ARG A 92 2.64 -9.77 14.17
CA ARG A 92 1.79 -10.14 15.31
C ARG A 92 1.81 -11.65 15.59
N GLY A 93 1.85 -12.46 14.53
CA GLY A 93 2.01 -13.92 14.63
C GLY A 93 3.34 -14.29 15.29
N VAL A 94 4.45 -13.71 14.82
CA VAL A 94 5.79 -13.90 15.39
C VAL A 94 5.79 -13.61 16.89
N MET A 95 5.22 -12.49 17.31
CA MET A 95 5.11 -12.13 18.73
C MET A 95 4.31 -13.17 19.56
N LYS A 96 3.24 -13.76 19.00
CA LYS A 96 2.49 -14.83 19.69
C LYS A 96 3.36 -16.09 19.85
N VAL A 97 4.09 -16.48 18.82
CA VAL A 97 4.97 -17.65 18.84
C VAL A 97 6.17 -17.43 19.77
N GLU A 98 6.76 -16.23 19.83
CA GLU A 98 7.82 -15.89 20.80
C GLU A 98 7.35 -16.11 22.23
N ARG A 99 6.12 -15.67 22.57
CA ARG A 99 5.54 -15.88 23.90
C ARG A 99 5.35 -17.36 24.21
N GLN A 100 4.91 -18.16 23.24
CA GLN A 100 4.74 -19.61 23.41
C GLN A 100 6.08 -20.32 23.61
N ILE A 101 7.12 -19.97 22.84
CA ILE A 101 8.47 -20.52 22.99
C ILE A 101 9.04 -20.17 24.37
N ASN A 102 8.94 -18.91 24.78
CA ASN A 102 9.42 -18.45 26.08
C ASN A 102 8.70 -19.16 27.25
N ALA A 103 7.37 -19.30 27.15
CA ALA A 103 6.59 -20.03 28.15
C ALA A 103 7.01 -21.51 28.22
N HIS A 104 7.26 -22.14 27.06
CA HIS A 104 7.69 -23.53 26.96
C HIS A 104 9.10 -23.76 27.53
N LEU A 105 10.02 -22.81 27.32
CA LEU A 105 11.39 -22.87 27.83
C LEU A 105 11.53 -22.36 29.27
N GLY A 106 10.47 -21.80 29.87
CA GLY A 106 10.49 -21.27 31.24
C GLY A 106 11.32 -20.00 31.41
N GLY A 107 11.51 -19.20 30.36
CA GLY A 107 12.32 -17.98 30.39
C GLY A 107 12.10 -17.05 29.20
N GLN A 108 12.72 -15.87 29.23
CA GLN A 108 12.64 -14.85 28.18
C GLN A 108 13.84 -14.94 27.23
N TYR A 109 13.74 -15.81 26.22
CA TYR A 109 14.83 -16.05 25.27
C TYR A 109 14.62 -15.29 23.95
N LEU A 110 13.38 -15.11 23.52
CA LEU A 110 13.01 -14.41 22.29
C LEU A 110 12.11 -13.22 22.61
N GLU A 111 12.59 -12.00 22.36
CA GLU A 111 11.82 -10.77 22.65
C GLU A 111 11.97 -9.70 21.56
N TRP A 112 12.54 -10.04 20.41
CA TRP A 112 12.87 -9.03 19.42
C TRP A 112 11.61 -8.36 18.88
N GLU A 113 10.61 -9.14 18.45
CA GLU A 113 9.36 -8.59 17.91
C GLU A 113 8.56 -7.89 19.01
N GLY A 114 8.51 -8.48 20.21
CA GLY A 114 7.86 -7.88 21.37
C GLY A 114 8.44 -6.52 21.75
N ARG A 115 9.78 -6.35 21.69
CA ARG A 115 10.46 -5.08 21.93
C ARG A 115 10.25 -4.09 20.79
N LEU A 116 10.23 -4.55 19.54
CA LEU A 116 9.98 -3.69 18.39
C LEU A 116 8.57 -3.07 18.45
N VAL A 117 7.56 -3.86 18.80
CA VAL A 117 6.18 -3.38 18.96
C VAL A 117 6.03 -2.44 20.16
N SER A 118 6.64 -2.77 21.31
CA SER A 118 6.51 -1.97 22.54
C SER A 118 7.35 -0.68 22.52
N SER A 119 8.47 -0.64 21.81
CA SER A 119 9.30 0.56 21.65
C SER A 119 8.66 1.63 20.75
N GLY A 120 7.53 1.34 20.12
CA GLY A 120 6.74 2.34 19.40
C GLY A 120 7.48 2.97 18.22
N THR A 121 8.53 2.31 17.68
CA THR A 121 9.26 2.74 16.48
C THR A 121 8.43 2.49 15.22
N HIS A 122 7.16 2.88 15.25
CA HIS A 122 6.30 2.88 14.08
C HIS A 122 6.67 4.10 13.24
N MET A 123 7.60 3.93 12.29
CA MET A 123 7.94 4.97 11.33
C MET A 123 6.73 5.20 10.40
N GLY A 124 5.80 6.07 10.79
CA GLY A 124 4.59 6.38 10.01
C GLY A 124 4.89 7.24 8.78
N TYR A 125 5.90 8.11 8.87
CA TYR A 125 6.21 9.08 7.83
C TYR A 125 6.58 8.48 6.45
N PRO A 126 7.34 7.37 6.31
CA PRO A 126 7.66 6.81 5.00
C PRO A 126 6.41 6.27 4.29
N TYR A 127 5.48 5.71 5.05
CA TYR A 127 4.21 5.19 4.53
C TYR A 127 3.31 6.32 4.03
N VAL A 128 3.20 7.40 4.80
CA VAL A 128 2.45 8.59 4.38
C VAL A 128 3.11 9.22 3.16
N ALA A 129 4.44 9.38 3.14
CA ALA A 129 5.15 9.93 2.00
C ALA A 129 4.92 9.12 0.72
N THR A 130 4.93 7.79 0.83
CA THR A 130 4.68 6.87 -0.28
C THR A 130 3.25 7.03 -0.83
N ALA A 131 2.25 7.06 0.06
CA ALA A 131 0.86 7.25 -0.34
C ALA A 131 0.63 8.62 -0.99
N VAL A 132 1.16 9.69 -0.37
CA VAL A 132 1.07 11.06 -0.90
C VAL A 132 1.70 11.13 -2.29
N PHE A 133 2.87 10.53 -2.49
CA PHE A 133 3.57 10.61 -3.76
C PHE A 133 2.82 9.84 -4.88
N ILE A 134 2.26 8.66 -4.61
CA ILE A 134 1.38 7.95 -5.58
C ILE A 134 0.16 8.82 -5.93
N LEU A 135 -0.54 9.37 -4.93
CA LEU A 135 -1.75 10.15 -5.15
C LEU A 135 -1.45 11.45 -5.91
N SER A 136 -0.30 12.08 -5.62
CA SER A 136 0.16 13.29 -6.33
C SER A 136 0.41 13.02 -7.82
N THR A 137 0.83 11.81 -8.16
CA THR A 137 1.04 11.39 -9.56
C THR A 137 -0.29 11.25 -10.30
N GLY A 138 -1.33 10.73 -9.63
CA GLY A 138 -2.70 10.73 -10.14
C GLY A 138 -3.26 12.14 -10.34
N ALA A 139 -3.11 13.00 -9.33
CA ALA A 139 -3.56 14.39 -9.42
C ALA A 139 -2.87 15.18 -10.55
N LEU A 140 -1.56 14.95 -10.76
CA LEU A 140 -0.83 15.54 -11.88
C LEU A 140 -1.41 15.09 -13.24
N ALA A 141 -1.75 13.80 -13.37
CA ALA A 141 -2.37 13.29 -14.58
C ALA A 141 -3.76 13.89 -14.82
N GLU A 142 -4.56 14.12 -13.77
CA GLU A 142 -5.85 14.80 -13.89
C GLU A 142 -5.68 16.24 -14.40
N VAL A 143 -4.65 16.96 -13.93
CA VAL A 143 -4.30 18.29 -14.44
C VAL A 143 -3.92 18.25 -15.92
N LEU A 144 -3.12 17.28 -16.35
CA LEU A 144 -2.77 17.10 -17.77
C LEU A 144 -4.02 16.77 -18.61
N GLY A 145 -4.92 15.95 -18.09
CA GLY A 145 -6.19 15.65 -18.76
C GLY A 145 -7.09 16.87 -18.91
N ALA A 146 -7.14 17.75 -17.90
CA ALA A 146 -7.83 19.03 -17.99
C ALA A 146 -7.23 19.93 -19.07
N TYR A 147 -5.90 20.00 -19.14
CA TYR A 147 -5.18 20.76 -20.16
C TYR A 147 -5.57 20.28 -21.57
N PHE A 148 -5.54 18.97 -21.85
CA PHE A 148 -5.93 18.44 -23.16
C PHE A 148 -7.41 18.65 -23.48
N LEU A 149 -8.30 18.61 -22.49
CA LEU A 149 -9.71 18.92 -22.67
C LEU A 149 -9.92 20.38 -23.09
N VAL A 150 -9.23 21.30 -22.44
CA VAL A 150 -9.23 22.73 -22.80
C VAL A 150 -8.68 22.88 -24.21
N GLU A 151 -7.50 22.33 -24.52
CA GLU A 151 -6.93 22.42 -25.87
C GLU A 151 -7.86 21.88 -26.97
N ALA A 152 -8.60 20.79 -26.70
CA ALA A 152 -9.52 20.18 -27.66
C ALA A 152 -10.84 20.96 -27.88
N HIS A 153 -11.31 21.73 -26.89
CA HIS A 153 -12.64 22.36 -26.91
C HIS A 153 -12.62 23.88 -26.68
N ALA A 154 -11.44 24.47 -26.51
CA ALA A 154 -11.29 25.89 -26.20
C ALA A 154 -11.76 26.77 -27.35
N GLY A 155 -12.54 27.78 -26.98
CA GLY A 155 -12.99 28.85 -27.87
C GLY A 155 -13.36 30.14 -27.14
N SER A 156 -13.43 30.10 -25.80
CA SER A 156 -13.68 31.28 -24.96
C SER A 156 -13.21 31.03 -23.52
N PHE A 157 -12.74 32.09 -22.84
CA PHE A 157 -12.30 32.03 -21.44
C PHE A 157 -13.35 31.43 -20.48
N GLY A 158 -14.64 31.70 -20.74
CA GLY A 158 -15.74 31.14 -19.95
C GLY A 158 -15.88 29.62 -20.12
N GLY A 159 -15.67 29.10 -21.33
CA GLY A 159 -15.68 27.66 -21.60
C GLY A 159 -14.53 26.94 -20.89
N ASP A 160 -13.33 27.53 -20.95
CA ASP A 160 -12.13 26.95 -20.33
C ASP A 160 -12.27 26.85 -18.80
N LEU A 161 -12.83 27.89 -18.17
CA LEU A 161 -13.15 27.88 -16.74
C LEU A 161 -14.16 26.80 -16.37
N LEU A 162 -15.20 26.59 -17.19
CA LEU A 162 -16.20 25.55 -16.95
C LEU A 162 -15.62 24.13 -17.07
N ILE A 163 -14.74 23.90 -18.05
CA ILE A 163 -14.03 22.61 -18.21
C ILE A 163 -13.14 22.37 -17.00
N ALA A 164 -12.32 23.35 -16.60
CA ALA A 164 -11.45 23.23 -15.45
C ALA A 164 -12.23 22.97 -14.15
N ALA A 165 -13.34 23.68 -13.94
CA ALA A 165 -14.23 23.45 -12.80
C ALA A 165 -14.86 22.05 -12.84
N GLY A 166 -15.27 21.57 -14.02
CA GLY A 166 -15.82 20.23 -14.21
C GLY A 166 -14.81 19.14 -13.86
N VAL A 167 -13.56 19.26 -14.32
CA VAL A 167 -12.49 18.31 -13.98
C VAL A 167 -12.17 18.35 -12.49
N LEU A 168 -12.14 19.54 -11.87
CA LEU A 168 -11.94 19.67 -10.43
C LEU A 168 -13.04 18.96 -9.64
N VAL A 169 -14.31 19.16 -10.01
CA VAL A 169 -15.44 18.47 -9.37
C VAL A 169 -15.33 16.95 -9.56
N TYR A 170 -14.97 16.49 -10.76
CA TYR A 170 -14.72 15.08 -11.05
C TYR A 170 -13.61 14.51 -10.16
N ALA A 171 -12.44 15.16 -10.11
CA ALA A 171 -11.29 14.76 -9.31
C ALA A 171 -11.66 14.65 -7.83
N VAL A 172 -12.31 15.69 -7.27
CA VAL A 172 -12.75 15.69 -5.87
C VAL A 172 -13.76 14.57 -5.61
N ALA A 173 -14.72 14.34 -6.50
CA ALA A 173 -15.69 13.26 -6.36
C ALA A 173 -15.02 11.87 -6.42
N ALA A 174 -14.06 11.69 -7.35
CA ALA A 174 -13.30 10.46 -7.49
C ALA A 174 -12.41 10.18 -6.27
N GLU A 175 -11.75 11.20 -5.73
CA GLU A 175 -10.96 11.08 -4.50
C GLU A 175 -11.85 10.81 -3.27
N ALA A 176 -12.97 11.53 -3.12
CA ALA A 176 -13.91 11.29 -2.03
C ALA A 176 -14.48 9.86 -2.09
N GLY A 177 -14.83 9.38 -3.28
CA GLY A 177 -15.29 8.01 -3.50
C GLY A 177 -14.22 6.97 -3.16
N TYR A 178 -12.98 7.20 -3.56
CA TYR A 178 -11.84 6.35 -3.21
C TYR A 178 -11.60 6.30 -1.70
N LEU A 179 -11.53 7.46 -1.04
CA LEU A 179 -11.34 7.56 0.41
C LEU A 179 -12.49 6.89 1.17
N TRP A 180 -13.73 7.07 0.73
CA TRP A 180 -14.88 6.40 1.34
C TRP A 180 -14.78 4.88 1.21
N PHE A 181 -14.48 4.37 0.01
CA PHE A 181 -14.26 2.93 -0.23
C PHE A 181 -13.13 2.40 0.65
N PHE A 182 -12.00 3.09 0.66
CA PHE A 182 -10.82 2.73 1.44
C PHE A 182 -11.13 2.69 2.93
N LEU A 183 -11.72 3.74 3.49
CA LEU A 183 -12.07 3.81 4.92
C LEU A 183 -13.10 2.76 5.32
N ARG A 184 -14.06 2.44 4.45
CA ARG A 184 -15.06 1.39 4.69
C ARG A 184 -14.39 0.01 4.74
N ARG A 185 -13.52 -0.29 3.76
CA ARG A 185 -12.77 -1.55 3.73
C ARG A 185 -11.79 -1.68 4.88
N TRP A 186 -11.06 -0.62 5.19
CA TRP A 186 -10.12 -0.56 6.29
C TRP A 186 -10.79 -0.79 7.65
N ARG A 187 -11.97 -0.19 7.87
CA ARG A 187 -12.78 -0.45 9.07
C ARG A 187 -13.24 -1.90 9.16
N ALA A 188 -13.68 -2.50 8.06
CA ALA A 188 -14.08 -3.91 8.04
C ALA A 188 -12.91 -4.85 8.40
N ILE A 189 -11.72 -4.59 7.87
CA ILE A 189 -10.51 -5.37 8.16
C ILE A 189 -10.13 -5.26 9.65
N ARG A 190 -10.08 -4.03 10.19
CA ARG A 190 -9.78 -3.82 11.62
C ARG A 190 -10.83 -4.45 12.54
N GLY A 191 -12.11 -4.37 12.19
CA GLY A 191 -13.19 -5.00 12.94
C GLY A 191 -13.01 -6.51 13.08
N ALA A 192 -12.60 -7.18 11.99
CA ALA A 192 -12.34 -8.63 11.98
C ALA A 192 -11.06 -9.03 12.75
N THR A 193 -10.06 -8.15 12.86
CA THR A 193 -8.79 -8.47 13.55
C THR A 193 -8.84 -8.30 15.06
N HIS A 194 -9.82 -7.57 15.60
CA HIS A 194 -10.00 -7.38 17.05
C HIS A 194 -11.05 -8.32 17.67
N SER A 195 -11.77 -9.08 16.84
CA SER A 195 -12.77 -10.07 17.27
C SER A 195 -12.25 -11.52 17.22
N ALA A 196 -10.95 -11.72 16.91
CA ALA A 196 -10.24 -13.00 16.87
C ALA A 196 -8.95 -12.92 17.71
#